data_AF-A0A3M5FIL6-F1
#
_entry.id   AF-A0A3M5FIL6-F1
#
_cell.length_a   1.000
_cell.length_b   1.000
_cell.length_c   1.000
_cell.angle_alpha   90.00
_cell.angle_beta   90.00
_cell.angle_gamma   90.00
#
_symmetry.space_group_name_H-M   'P 1'
#
loop_
_entity.id
_entity.type
_entity.pdbx_description
1 polymer ?
#
loop_
_entity_poly.entity_id
_entity_poly.type
_entity_poly.pdbx_seq_one_letter_code
_entity_poly.pdbx_strand_id
1 'polypeptide(L)'
;MGVRAILGPDLSPLAIKALLIHAADRNGHDTIDVGWGKIPEDLMQVITCPSGVARIVYQGELKPGKYIRAPIPLPPEALTGKVKVKATFSFASTTDPQDSASYTRAGLEVTFRPHKGKIEDGATNAKSKSFFLKRTFATEEELRSDAGKWETVLHDSKSMYGSSLKDATFDIHYNARHNGRTADKADKIRYAMIITLEAPKHPNLFNEILEAYSALVEIQPQVALPVRV
;
A
#
# COMPACT_ATOMS: atom_id res chain seq x y z
N MET A 1 -23.53 -3.25 9.33
CA MET A 1 -22.38 -3.03 10.23
C MET A 1 -21.19 -2.60 9.39
N GLY A 2 -20.46 -1.54 9.78
CA GLY A 2 -19.30 -1.04 9.01
C GLY A 2 -17.96 -1.45 9.63
N VAL A 3 -16.86 -1.37 8.86
CA VAL A 3 -15.48 -1.75 9.29
C VAL A 3 -15.12 -1.17 10.66
N ARG A 4 -15.35 0.12 10.88
CA ARG A 4 -15.04 0.81 12.16
C ARG A 4 -15.84 0.29 13.35
N ALA A 5 -17.07 -0.18 13.11
CA ALA A 5 -17.91 -0.72 14.18
C ALA A 5 -17.39 -2.09 14.65
N ILE A 6 -16.67 -2.82 13.78
CA ILE A 6 -16.14 -4.14 14.09
C ILE A 6 -14.70 -4.06 14.60
N LEU A 7 -13.83 -3.30 13.93
CA LEU A 7 -12.40 -3.21 14.27
C LEU A 7 -12.08 -2.05 15.24
N GLY A 8 -13.10 -1.31 15.70
CA GLY A 8 -12.92 -0.23 16.66
C GLY A 8 -12.12 0.97 16.14
N PRO A 9 -11.49 1.74 17.04
CA PRO A 9 -10.73 2.94 16.70
C PRO A 9 -9.31 2.67 16.19
N ASP A 10 -8.88 1.41 16.14
CA ASP A 10 -7.51 1.03 15.76
C ASP A 10 -7.16 1.40 14.31
N LEU A 11 -8.17 1.54 13.45
CA LEU A 11 -8.03 1.98 12.08
C LEU A 11 -8.50 3.43 11.90
N SER A 12 -7.60 4.25 11.37
CA SER A 12 -7.91 5.61 10.93
C SER A 12 -8.88 5.59 9.72
N PRO A 13 -9.64 6.67 9.47
CA PRO A 13 -10.49 6.76 8.28
C PRO A 13 -9.74 6.55 6.95
N LEU A 14 -8.48 6.98 6.86
CA LEU A 14 -7.63 6.73 5.69
C LEU A 14 -7.29 5.25 5.54
N ALA A 15 -7.00 4.56 6.66
CA ALA A 15 -6.74 3.13 6.62
C ALA A 15 -7.99 2.34 6.23
N ILE A 16 -9.18 2.74 6.71
CA ILE A 16 -10.45 2.13 6.30
C ILE A 16 -10.69 2.35 4.81
N LYS A 17 -10.51 3.58 4.29
CA LYS A 17 -10.60 3.87 2.85
C LYS A 17 -9.64 2.99 2.05
N ALA A 18 -8.37 2.93 2.47
CA ALA A 18 -7.36 2.13 1.82
C ALA A 18 -7.73 0.64 1.86
N LEU A 19 -8.26 0.13 2.98
CA LEU A 19 -8.66 -1.26 3.14
C LEU A 19 -9.83 -1.64 2.24
N LEU A 20 -10.84 -0.77 2.12
CA LEU A 20 -11.98 -0.98 1.24
C LEU A 20 -11.56 -1.03 -0.24
N ILE A 21 -10.71 -0.08 -0.66
CA ILE A 21 -10.13 -0.08 -2.01
C ILE A 21 -9.22 -1.30 -2.20
N HIS A 22 -8.48 -1.70 -1.17
CA HIS A 22 -7.64 -2.89 -1.19
C HIS A 22 -8.45 -4.17 -1.38
N ALA A 23 -9.69 -4.22 -0.91
CA ALA A 23 -10.56 -5.38 -1.07
C ALA A 23 -11.36 -5.35 -2.40
N ALA A 24 -11.43 -4.20 -3.06
CA ALA A 24 -12.20 -4.05 -4.29
C ALA A 24 -11.69 -4.95 -5.43
N ASP A 25 -12.63 -5.43 -6.23
CA ASP A 25 -12.40 -6.24 -7.43
C ASP A 25 -12.99 -5.56 -8.67
N ARG A 26 -12.16 -5.42 -9.70
CA ARG A 26 -12.55 -4.82 -10.99
C ARG A 26 -13.23 -5.84 -11.91
N ASN A 27 -13.22 -7.12 -11.59
CA ASN A 27 -13.81 -8.20 -12.41
C ASN A 27 -13.33 -8.15 -13.88
N GLY A 28 -12.05 -7.80 -14.10
CA GLY A 28 -11.44 -7.69 -15.43
C GLY A 28 -11.79 -6.42 -16.23
N HIS A 29 -12.62 -5.51 -15.71
CA HIS A 29 -12.92 -4.24 -16.37
C HIS A 29 -11.77 -3.22 -16.24
N ASP A 30 -11.72 -2.25 -17.17
CA ASP A 30 -10.75 -1.17 -17.10
C ASP A 30 -11.03 -0.25 -15.91
N THR A 31 -9.95 0.24 -15.29
CA THR A 31 -10.00 1.28 -14.26
C THR A 31 -10.81 2.51 -14.65
N ILE A 32 -10.84 2.88 -15.94
CA ILE A 32 -11.58 4.06 -16.38
C ILE A 32 -13.10 3.88 -16.28
N ASP A 33 -13.58 2.63 -16.39
CA ASP A 33 -15.00 2.31 -16.39
C ASP A 33 -15.55 2.05 -14.98
N VAL A 34 -14.74 1.40 -14.13
CA VAL A 34 -15.19 0.91 -12.80
C VAL A 34 -14.38 1.48 -11.63
N GLY A 35 -13.45 2.39 -11.88
CA GLY A 35 -12.53 2.91 -10.88
C GLY A 35 -11.68 1.79 -10.26
N TRP A 36 -11.72 1.68 -8.93
CA TRP A 36 -11.05 0.61 -8.19
C TRP A 36 -11.83 -0.71 -8.17
N GLY A 37 -13.05 -0.75 -8.71
CA GLY A 37 -13.91 -1.93 -8.73
C GLY A 37 -14.93 -1.99 -7.59
N LYS A 38 -15.63 -3.11 -7.51
CA LYS A 38 -16.68 -3.37 -6.52
C LYS A 38 -16.06 -3.86 -5.21
N ILE A 39 -16.44 -3.23 -4.10
CA ILE A 39 -16.07 -3.69 -2.75
C ILE A 39 -16.85 -4.97 -2.43
N PRO A 40 -16.23 -5.97 -1.77
CA PRO A 40 -16.94 -7.18 -1.35
C PRO A 40 -18.17 -6.87 -0.50
N GLU A 41 -19.27 -7.57 -0.77
CA GLU A 41 -20.51 -7.45 0.01
C GLU A 41 -20.34 -8.03 1.41
N ASP A 42 -19.52 -9.08 1.52
CA ASP A 42 -19.18 -9.67 2.80
C ASP A 42 -17.97 -8.98 3.42
N LEU A 43 -18.25 -8.24 4.50
CA LEU A 43 -17.23 -7.55 5.29
C LEU A 43 -16.16 -8.50 5.85
N MET A 44 -16.48 -9.77 6.06
CA MET A 44 -15.52 -10.78 6.50
C MET A 44 -14.34 -10.91 5.54
N GLN A 45 -14.55 -10.78 4.24
CA GLN A 45 -13.48 -10.86 3.24
C GLN A 45 -12.50 -9.68 3.33
N VAL A 46 -12.96 -8.57 3.91
CA VAL A 46 -12.17 -7.34 4.08
C VAL A 46 -11.35 -7.38 5.37
N ILE A 47 -11.94 -7.88 6.46
CA ILE A 47 -11.35 -7.81 7.80
C ILE A 47 -10.58 -9.08 8.22
N THR A 48 -10.85 -10.21 7.58
CA THR A 48 -10.15 -11.47 7.86
C THR A 48 -9.04 -11.74 6.86
N CYS A 49 -8.09 -12.57 7.27
CA CYS A 49 -7.01 -13.08 6.44
C CYS A 49 -7.19 -14.60 6.30
N PRO A 50 -7.42 -15.14 5.08
CA PRO A 50 -7.48 -16.58 4.88
C PRO A 50 -6.09 -17.23 5.01
N SER A 51 -6.06 -18.57 5.04
CA SER A 51 -4.81 -19.35 5.03
C SER A 51 -3.87 -18.90 3.91
N GLY A 52 -2.60 -18.71 4.26
CA GLY A 52 -1.57 -18.23 3.34
C GLY A 52 -1.69 -16.77 2.93
N VAL A 53 -2.48 -15.98 3.65
CA VAL A 53 -2.61 -14.54 3.43
C VAL A 53 -2.29 -13.78 4.70
N ALA A 54 -1.46 -12.75 4.59
CA ALA A 54 -1.16 -11.82 5.67
C ALA A 54 -1.40 -10.40 5.20
N ARG A 55 -2.19 -9.63 5.95
CA ARG A 55 -2.47 -8.22 5.65
C ARG A 55 -1.91 -7.33 6.74
N ILE A 56 -1.07 -6.38 6.34
CA ILE A 56 -0.36 -5.46 7.21
C ILE A 56 -0.88 -4.05 6.97
N VAL A 57 -1.14 -3.33 8.05
CA VAL A 57 -1.62 -1.96 8.05
C VAL A 57 -0.53 -1.03 8.57
N TYR A 58 -0.10 -0.08 7.75
CA TYR A 58 0.72 1.05 8.17
C TYR A 58 -0.14 2.31 8.23
N GLN A 59 0.00 3.09 9.29
CA GLN A 59 -0.70 4.36 9.48
C GLN A 59 0.27 5.38 10.05
N GLY A 60 0.17 6.65 9.67
CA GLY A 60 1.02 7.67 10.28
C GLY A 60 0.99 9.01 9.58
N GLU A 61 2.05 9.78 9.79
CA GLU A 61 2.26 11.08 9.18
C GLU A 61 3.55 11.08 8.33
N LEU A 62 3.49 11.68 7.14
CA LEU A 62 4.65 11.96 6.30
C LEU A 62 5.10 13.40 6.51
N LYS A 63 6.41 13.62 6.62
CA LYS A 63 7.03 14.94 6.66
C LYS A 63 7.58 15.29 5.26
N PRO A 64 7.42 16.54 4.78
CA PRO A 64 7.95 16.94 3.48
C PRO A 64 9.45 16.66 3.36
N GLY A 65 9.89 16.19 2.19
CA GLY A 65 11.30 15.95 1.88
C GLY A 65 11.97 14.81 2.66
N LYS A 66 11.21 14.06 3.47
CA LYS A 66 11.71 12.87 4.17
C LYS A 66 11.17 11.60 3.53
N TYR A 67 12.04 10.60 3.46
CA TYR A 67 11.68 9.25 3.08
C TYR A 67 11.25 8.47 4.32
N ILE A 68 10.12 7.76 4.20
CA ILE A 68 9.74 6.72 5.15
C ILE A 68 9.87 5.38 4.46
N ARG A 69 10.52 4.43 5.15
CA ARG A 69 10.63 3.06 4.69
C ARG A 69 9.55 2.22 5.36
N ALA A 70 8.61 1.72 4.57
CA ALA A 70 7.64 0.71 5.00
C ALA A 70 8.20 -0.67 4.63
N PRO A 71 8.74 -1.45 5.59
CA PRO A 71 9.13 -2.81 5.32
C PRO A 71 7.91 -3.64 4.93
N ILE A 72 8.13 -4.70 4.16
CA ILE A 72 7.15 -5.75 3.92
C ILE A 72 7.55 -6.89 4.85
N PRO A 73 6.81 -7.15 5.94
CA PRO A 73 7.12 -8.24 6.85
C PRO A 73 7.03 -9.56 6.09
N LEU A 74 8.12 -10.33 6.12
CA LEU A 74 8.21 -11.67 5.52
C LEU A 74 8.46 -12.67 6.65
N PRO A 75 7.95 -13.91 6.55
CA PRO A 75 8.24 -14.96 7.54
C PRO A 75 9.76 -15.22 7.61
N PRO A 76 10.25 -15.79 8.73
CA PRO A 76 11.67 -16.07 8.91
C PRO A 76 12.18 -17.10 7.92
N GLU A 77 11.32 -18.04 7.51
CA GLU A 77 11.61 -18.99 6.45
C GLU A 77 11.43 -18.36 5.06
N ALA A 78 12.22 -18.83 4.09
CA ALA A 78 12.13 -18.34 2.72
C ALA A 78 10.79 -18.75 2.09
N LEU A 79 10.06 -17.77 1.57
CA LEU A 79 8.83 -18.02 0.83
C LEU A 79 9.08 -18.89 -0.41
N THR A 80 8.24 -19.90 -0.62
CA THR A 80 8.38 -20.89 -1.69
C THR A 80 7.33 -20.69 -2.77
N GLY A 81 7.71 -20.88 -4.04
CA GLY A 81 6.80 -20.71 -5.18
C GLY A 81 6.51 -19.25 -5.52
N LYS A 82 5.34 -18.99 -6.12
CA LYS A 82 4.89 -17.64 -6.46
C LYS A 82 4.12 -17.04 -5.29
N VAL A 83 4.47 -15.80 -4.96
CA VAL A 83 3.84 -14.97 -3.94
C VAL A 83 3.25 -13.75 -4.64
N LYS A 84 2.05 -13.35 -4.25
CA LYS A 84 1.42 -12.12 -4.73
C LYS A 84 1.55 -11.05 -3.64
N VAL A 85 2.10 -9.91 -4.02
CA VAL A 85 2.17 -8.72 -3.18
C VAL A 85 1.12 -7.76 -3.71
N LYS A 86 0.11 -7.44 -2.91
CA LYS A 86 -0.88 -6.40 -3.20
C LYS A 86 -0.60 -5.22 -2.27
N ALA A 87 -0.62 -4.00 -2.78
CA ALA A 87 -0.44 -2.82 -1.94
C ALA A 87 -1.46 -1.73 -2.30
N THR A 88 -1.93 -1.03 -1.28
CA THR A 88 -2.82 0.12 -1.44
C THR A 88 -2.36 1.22 -0.52
N PHE A 89 -1.99 2.35 -1.09
CA PHE A 89 -1.58 3.53 -0.38
C PHE A 89 -2.70 4.57 -0.46
N SER A 90 -3.02 5.23 0.65
CA SER A 90 -3.90 6.39 0.65
C SER A 90 -3.37 7.50 1.55
N PHE A 91 -3.51 8.75 1.15
CA PHE A 91 -3.07 9.90 1.93
C PHE A 91 -4.08 11.05 1.88
N ALA A 92 -4.01 11.94 2.86
CA ALA A 92 -4.77 13.18 2.85
C ALA A 92 -3.92 14.29 2.23
N SER A 93 -4.50 15.03 1.28
CA SER A 93 -3.89 16.21 0.69
C SER A 93 -4.89 17.35 0.68
N THR A 94 -4.42 18.57 0.91
CA THR A 94 -5.19 19.79 0.65
C THR A 94 -5.15 20.11 -0.83
N THR A 95 -6.14 20.85 -1.31
CA THR A 95 -6.23 21.25 -2.71
C THR A 95 -5.51 22.59 -2.96
N ASP A 96 -5.01 22.79 -4.17
CA ASP A 96 -4.51 24.07 -4.66
C ASP A 96 -5.33 24.54 -5.88
N PRO A 97 -6.47 25.23 -5.66
CA PRO A 97 -7.37 25.62 -6.75
C PRO A 97 -6.74 26.59 -7.76
N GLN A 98 -5.66 27.29 -7.38
CA GLN A 98 -4.97 28.27 -8.22
C GLN A 98 -4.08 27.61 -9.29
N ASP A 99 -3.80 26.31 -9.17
CA ASP A 99 -3.02 25.56 -10.15
C ASP A 99 -3.81 24.34 -10.60
N SER A 100 -4.52 24.44 -11.72
CA SER A 100 -5.25 23.31 -12.31
C SER A 100 -4.32 22.18 -12.79
N ALA A 101 -3.02 22.45 -12.97
CA ALA A 101 -2.00 21.49 -13.35
C ALA A 101 -1.34 20.81 -12.12
N SER A 102 -1.45 21.40 -10.91
CA SER A 102 -1.16 20.75 -9.61
C SER A 102 -2.19 21.03 -8.45
N TYR A 103 -3.51 20.89 -8.69
CA TYR A 103 -4.65 20.73 -7.78
C TYR A 103 -4.42 20.01 -6.44
N THR A 104 -3.56 19.00 -6.29
CA THR A 104 -3.22 18.44 -4.98
C THR A 104 -1.88 19.00 -4.48
N ARG A 105 -1.86 19.51 -3.25
CA ARG A 105 -0.65 20.04 -2.59
C ARG A 105 0.33 18.95 -2.13
N ALA A 106 -0.01 17.68 -2.35
CA ALA A 106 0.85 16.56 -2.05
C ALA A 106 0.92 15.59 -3.23
N GLY A 107 2.13 15.30 -3.68
CA GLY A 107 2.45 14.15 -4.51
C GLY A 107 3.21 13.12 -3.67
N LEU A 108 2.99 11.84 -3.96
CA LEU A 108 3.77 10.76 -3.40
C LEU A 108 4.52 10.03 -4.47
N GLU A 109 5.76 9.70 -4.15
CA GLU A 109 6.58 8.82 -4.94
C GLU A 109 6.89 7.58 -4.10
N VAL A 110 6.46 6.42 -4.59
CA VAL A 110 6.62 5.15 -3.88
C VAL A 110 7.52 4.22 -4.69
N THR A 111 8.70 3.96 -4.14
CA THR A 111 9.70 3.08 -4.74
C THR A 111 9.67 1.72 -4.08
N PHE A 112 9.40 0.66 -4.84
CA PHE A 112 9.44 -0.71 -4.34
C PHE A 112 10.83 -1.33 -4.53
N ARG A 113 11.37 -1.90 -3.44
CA ARG A 113 12.67 -2.58 -3.41
C ARG A 113 12.47 -4.02 -2.90
N PRO A 114 12.36 -5.01 -3.80
CA PRO A 114 12.02 -6.39 -3.42
C PRO A 114 13.13 -7.13 -2.68
N HIS A 115 14.40 -6.79 -2.91
CA HIS A 115 15.52 -7.58 -2.39
C HIS A 115 16.67 -6.69 -1.95
N LYS A 116 16.87 -6.53 -0.64
CA LYS A 116 17.91 -5.66 -0.07
C LYS A 116 19.33 -6.01 -0.53
N GLY A 117 19.64 -7.30 -0.70
CA GLY A 117 20.96 -7.77 -1.14
C GLY A 117 21.25 -7.60 -2.65
N LYS A 118 20.31 -7.09 -3.45
CA LYS A 118 20.55 -6.83 -4.89
C LYS A 118 20.80 -5.34 -5.06
N ILE A 119 22.06 -4.96 -5.12
CA ILE A 119 22.51 -3.57 -5.30
C ILE A 119 23.19 -3.49 -6.67
N GLU A 120 22.90 -2.44 -7.44
CA GLU A 120 23.58 -2.20 -8.72
C GLU A 120 24.96 -1.57 -8.49
N ASP A 121 25.89 -1.78 -9.41
CA ASP A 121 27.26 -1.26 -9.27
C ASP A 121 27.24 0.27 -9.14
N GLY A 122 27.80 0.78 -8.04
CA GLY A 122 27.82 2.20 -7.71
C GLY A 122 26.56 2.75 -7.02
N ALA A 123 25.53 1.94 -6.78
CA ALA A 123 24.33 2.37 -6.06
C ALA A 123 24.45 2.17 -4.54
N THR A 124 23.98 3.13 -3.75
CA THR A 124 23.90 3.00 -2.27
C THR A 124 22.70 2.17 -1.82
N ASN A 125 21.68 2.06 -2.66
CA ASN A 125 20.40 1.44 -2.32
C ASN A 125 20.14 0.17 -3.14
N ALA A 126 19.30 -0.71 -2.61
CA ALA A 126 18.84 -1.89 -3.34
C ALA A 126 18.07 -1.53 -4.62
N LYS A 127 18.21 -2.37 -5.63
CA LYS A 127 17.59 -2.24 -6.95
C LYS A 127 16.08 -2.08 -6.82
N SER A 128 15.56 -0.99 -7.38
CA SER A 128 14.14 -0.73 -7.42
C SER A 128 13.46 -1.55 -8.51
N LYS A 129 12.15 -1.80 -8.32
CA LYS A 129 11.28 -2.37 -9.33
C LYS A 129 10.01 -1.54 -9.36
N SER A 130 9.48 -1.26 -10.55
CA SER A 130 8.18 -0.60 -10.63
C SER A 130 7.12 -1.43 -9.89
N PHE A 131 6.27 -0.78 -9.09
CA PHE A 131 5.12 -1.39 -8.45
C PHE A 131 3.82 -0.75 -8.94
N PHE A 132 3.49 0.48 -8.52
CA PHE A 132 2.23 1.14 -8.88
C PHE A 132 2.17 1.69 -10.31
N LEU A 133 3.33 1.84 -10.97
CA LEU A 133 3.40 2.38 -12.33
C LEU A 133 3.40 1.25 -13.36
N LYS A 134 2.67 1.43 -14.46
CA LYS A 134 2.65 0.47 -15.57
C LYS A 134 4.02 0.37 -16.28
N ARG A 135 4.88 1.41 -16.19
CA ARG A 135 6.22 1.46 -16.82
C ARG A 135 7.32 1.84 -15.83
N THR A 136 8.55 1.37 -16.08
CA THR A 136 9.75 1.66 -15.26
C THR A 136 10.36 3.03 -15.58
N PHE A 137 10.18 3.50 -16.81
CA PHE A 137 10.54 4.85 -17.26
C PHE A 137 9.29 5.42 -17.92
N ALA A 138 8.62 6.35 -17.24
CA ALA A 138 7.49 7.10 -17.77
C ALA A 138 7.95 8.54 -17.98
N THR A 139 7.53 9.15 -19.09
CA THR A 139 7.75 10.59 -19.28
C THR A 139 6.90 11.38 -18.27
N GLU A 140 7.26 12.64 -18.02
CA GLU A 140 6.45 13.51 -17.13
C GLU A 140 4.99 13.60 -17.61
N GLU A 141 4.76 13.60 -18.92
CA GLU A 141 3.43 13.62 -19.52
C GLU A 141 2.66 12.31 -19.30
N GLU A 142 3.35 11.17 -19.37
CA GLU A 142 2.77 9.86 -19.03
C GLU A 142 2.50 9.72 -17.52
N LEU A 143 3.32 10.31 -16.64
CA LEU A 143 3.00 10.40 -15.21
C LEU A 143 1.75 11.28 -14.97
N ARG A 144 1.51 12.28 -15.81
CA ARG A 144 0.31 13.11 -15.74
C ARG A 144 -0.94 12.39 -16.22
N SER A 145 -0.84 11.54 -17.25
CA SER A 145 -1.97 10.76 -17.77
C SER A 145 -2.24 9.49 -16.95
N ASP A 146 -1.20 8.76 -16.56
CA ASP A 146 -1.31 7.39 -16.05
C ASP A 146 -1.06 7.26 -14.55
N ALA A 147 -0.29 8.17 -13.94
CA ALA A 147 0.12 8.05 -12.54
C ALA A 147 -0.79 8.79 -11.55
N GLY A 148 -1.95 9.27 -12.01
CA GLY A 148 -2.92 9.91 -11.12
C GLY A 148 -2.27 11.04 -10.34
N LYS A 149 -1.75 12.07 -11.02
CA LYS A 149 -1.13 13.24 -10.35
C LYS A 149 -2.04 13.86 -9.28
N TRP A 150 -3.35 13.63 -9.43
CA TRP A 150 -4.45 14.02 -8.55
C TRP A 150 -4.91 12.96 -7.57
N GLU A 151 -4.50 11.72 -7.78
CA GLU A 151 -4.97 10.60 -7.02
C GLU A 151 -4.31 10.59 -5.64
N THR A 152 -5.17 10.55 -4.64
CA THR A 152 -4.78 10.37 -3.23
C THR A 152 -4.66 8.90 -2.85
N VAL A 153 -4.74 8.02 -3.86
CA VAL A 153 -4.74 6.57 -3.72
C VAL A 153 -3.85 5.95 -4.79
N LEU A 154 -2.98 5.05 -4.39
CA LEU A 154 -2.21 4.19 -5.28
C LEU A 154 -2.57 2.74 -4.95
N HIS A 155 -2.96 1.94 -5.93
CA HIS A 155 -3.34 0.54 -5.72
C HIS A 155 -2.83 -0.33 -6.87
N ASP A 156 -2.07 -1.38 -6.54
CA ASP A 156 -1.66 -2.38 -7.53
C ASP A 156 -1.31 -3.72 -6.84
N SER A 157 -1.14 -4.78 -7.64
CA SER A 157 -0.66 -6.07 -7.19
C SER A 157 0.33 -6.70 -8.17
N LYS A 158 1.37 -7.36 -7.65
CA LYS A 158 2.37 -8.06 -8.46
C LYS A 158 2.64 -9.46 -7.93
N SER A 159 2.62 -10.41 -8.84
CA SER A 159 3.07 -11.79 -8.58
C SER A 159 4.57 -11.91 -8.86
N MET A 160 5.31 -12.50 -7.94
CA MET A 160 6.74 -12.75 -8.05
C MET A 160 7.16 -14.03 -7.32
N TYR A 161 8.36 -14.51 -7.56
CA TYR A 161 8.87 -15.68 -6.83
C TYR A 161 9.24 -15.28 -5.40
N GLY A 162 8.93 -16.13 -4.42
CA GLY A 162 9.28 -15.89 -3.02
C GLY A 162 10.80 -15.69 -2.82
N SER A 163 11.63 -16.40 -3.58
CA SER A 163 13.08 -16.22 -3.62
C SER A 163 13.57 -14.85 -4.11
N SER A 164 12.69 -14.06 -4.75
CA SER A 164 13.01 -12.69 -5.17
C SER A 164 12.71 -11.64 -4.10
N LEU A 165 12.08 -12.04 -2.98
CA LEU A 165 11.74 -11.17 -1.86
C LEU A 165 12.70 -11.44 -0.69
N LYS A 166 13.45 -10.41 -0.28
CA LYS A 166 14.32 -10.47 0.90
C LYS A 166 14.48 -9.09 1.50
N ASP A 167 14.04 -8.92 2.75
CA ASP A 167 13.93 -7.59 3.40
C ASP A 167 13.29 -6.57 2.45
N ALA A 168 12.17 -6.99 1.83
CA ALA A 168 11.50 -6.20 0.81
C ALA A 168 10.90 -4.96 1.46
N THR A 169 10.98 -3.80 0.79
CA THR A 169 10.52 -2.53 1.35
C THR A 169 9.88 -1.62 0.31
N PHE A 170 9.02 -0.73 0.76
CA PHE A 170 8.56 0.44 0.03
C PHE A 170 9.20 1.69 0.64
N ASP A 171 9.96 2.43 -0.15
CA ASP A 171 10.42 3.77 0.21
C ASP A 171 9.38 4.77 -0.29
N ILE A 172 8.81 5.54 0.63
CA ILE A 172 7.74 6.50 0.40
C ILE A 172 8.34 7.89 0.56
N HIS A 173 8.24 8.70 -0.48
CA HIS A 173 8.71 10.08 -0.48
C HIS A 173 7.53 11.03 -0.62
N TYR A 174 7.41 11.95 0.33
CA TYR A 174 6.41 13.01 0.29
C TYR A 174 6.96 14.26 -0.41
N ASN A 175 6.47 14.46 -1.64
CA ASN A 175 6.73 15.64 -2.46
C ASN A 175 5.63 16.67 -2.24
N ALA A 176 5.88 17.62 -1.33
CA ALA A 176 4.96 18.72 -1.09
C ALA A 176 4.98 19.76 -2.21
N ARG A 177 3.81 20.30 -2.54
CA ARG A 177 3.61 21.24 -3.65
C ARG A 177 2.84 22.47 -3.18
N HIS A 178 3.24 23.64 -3.67
CA HIS A 178 2.47 24.88 -3.54
C HIS A 178 2.72 25.74 -4.79
N ASN A 179 1.65 26.25 -5.41
CA ASN A 179 1.73 27.03 -6.66
C ASN A 179 2.55 26.31 -7.76
N GLY A 180 2.35 25.00 -7.89
CA GLY A 180 3.04 24.18 -8.91
C GLY A 180 4.52 23.93 -8.67
N ARG A 181 5.09 24.38 -7.54
CA ARG A 181 6.51 24.19 -7.17
C ARG A 181 6.65 23.34 -5.91
N THR A 182 7.83 22.73 -5.73
CA THR A 182 8.17 22.05 -4.48
C THR A 182 8.11 23.03 -3.32
N ALA A 183 7.41 22.66 -2.26
CA ALA A 183 7.27 23.46 -1.05
C ALA A 183 8.13 22.88 0.08
N ASP A 184 9.22 23.56 0.45
CA ASP A 184 10.13 23.11 1.51
C ASP A 184 9.53 23.23 2.92
N LYS A 185 8.52 24.08 3.09
CA LYS A 185 7.77 24.30 4.34
C LYS A 185 6.30 23.97 4.16
N ALA A 186 6.01 22.69 3.94
CA ALA A 186 4.65 22.19 3.88
C ALA A 186 4.24 21.49 5.18
N ASP A 187 2.93 21.40 5.39
CA ASP A 187 2.37 20.66 6.50
C ASP A 187 2.61 19.16 6.35
N LYS A 188 2.63 18.46 7.48
CA LYS A 188 2.63 17.00 7.46
C LYS A 188 1.31 16.50 6.88
N ILE A 189 1.37 15.36 6.20
CA ILE A 189 0.17 14.68 5.70
C ILE A 189 -0.04 13.35 6.39
N ARG A 190 -1.30 13.02 6.68
CA ARG A 190 -1.65 11.69 7.18
C ARG A 190 -1.68 10.69 6.03
N TYR A 191 -1.24 9.48 6.29
CA TYR A 191 -1.26 8.39 5.33
C TYR A 191 -1.71 7.07 5.97
N ALA A 192 -2.14 6.15 5.11
CA ALA A 192 -2.29 4.75 5.41
C ALA A 192 -1.82 3.90 4.23
N MET A 193 -1.21 2.76 4.52
CA MET A 193 -0.78 1.79 3.51
C MET A 193 -1.19 0.39 3.95
N ILE A 194 -1.88 -0.32 3.09
CA ILE A 194 -2.26 -1.71 3.26
C ILE A 194 -1.38 -2.56 2.36
N ILE A 195 -0.72 -3.56 2.92
CA ILE A 195 0.08 -4.53 2.17
C ILE A 195 -0.51 -5.91 2.45
N THR A 196 -0.88 -6.63 1.40
CA THR A 196 -1.27 -8.04 1.52
C THR A 196 -0.23 -8.90 0.82
N LEU A 197 0.24 -9.92 1.52
CA LEU A 197 1.01 -11.02 0.98
C LEU A 197 0.10 -12.23 0.85
N GLU A 198 0.05 -12.81 -0.34
CA GLU A 198 -0.61 -14.09 -0.59
C GLU A 198 0.47 -15.10 -1.01
N ALA A 199 0.76 -16.09 -0.15
CA ALA A 199 1.71 -17.17 -0.39
C ALA A 199 1.00 -18.53 -0.22
N PRO A 200 0.46 -19.11 -1.30
CA PRO A 200 -0.37 -20.32 -1.23
C PRO A 200 0.33 -21.56 -0.62
N LYS A 201 1.67 -21.58 -0.63
CA LYS A 201 2.48 -22.67 -0.06
C LYS A 201 2.83 -22.50 1.42
N HIS A 202 2.37 -21.42 2.05
CA HIS A 202 2.68 -21.05 3.43
C HIS A 202 1.37 -20.81 4.21
N PRO A 203 0.61 -21.86 4.56
CA PRO A 203 -0.73 -21.69 5.13
C PRO A 203 -0.77 -20.85 6.42
N ASN A 204 0.29 -20.90 7.23
CA ASN A 204 0.40 -20.19 8.50
C ASN A 204 1.08 -18.81 8.39
N LEU A 205 1.20 -18.25 7.16
CA LEU A 205 1.92 -17.00 6.87
C LEU A 205 1.61 -15.85 7.84
N PHE A 206 0.34 -15.69 8.20
CA PHE A 206 -0.09 -14.63 9.13
C PHE A 206 0.58 -14.76 10.50
N ASN A 207 0.51 -15.95 11.11
CA ASN A 207 1.07 -16.20 12.43
C ASN A 207 2.60 -16.15 12.40
N GLU A 208 3.23 -16.72 11.37
CA GLU A 208 4.69 -16.69 11.20
C GLU A 208 5.24 -15.26 11.12
N ILE A 209 4.52 -14.36 10.43
CA ILE A 209 4.86 -12.93 10.38
C ILE A 209 4.61 -12.26 11.74
N LEU A 210 3.49 -12.55 12.39
CA LEU A 210 3.17 -11.94 13.69
C LEU A 210 4.21 -12.31 14.77
N GLU A 211 4.65 -13.57 14.80
CA GLU A 211 5.67 -14.07 15.73
C GLU A 211 7.06 -13.51 15.43
N ALA A 212 7.40 -13.30 14.16
CA ALA A 212 8.72 -12.82 13.77
C ALA A 212 8.94 -11.31 14.01
N TYR A 213 7.87 -10.51 14.12
CA TYR A 213 7.97 -9.05 14.25
C TYR A 213 7.23 -8.55 15.49
N SER A 214 7.97 -8.30 16.57
CA SER A 214 7.44 -7.79 17.85
C SER A 214 6.78 -6.42 17.77
N ALA A 215 7.03 -5.65 16.70
CA ALA A 215 6.40 -4.37 16.45
C ALA A 215 4.98 -4.48 15.86
N LEU A 216 4.59 -5.68 15.39
CA LEU A 216 3.26 -5.92 14.85
C LEU A 216 2.29 -6.26 15.98
N VAL A 217 1.07 -5.74 15.86
CA VAL A 217 -0.04 -6.03 16.76
C VAL A 217 -1.18 -6.53 15.91
N GLU A 218 -1.77 -7.65 16.31
CA GLU A 218 -2.96 -8.18 15.66
C GLU A 218 -4.18 -7.30 15.95
N ILE A 219 -4.92 -6.95 14.89
CA ILE A 219 -6.16 -6.18 15.03
C ILE A 219 -7.30 -7.17 15.23
N GLN A 220 -7.81 -7.23 16.45
CA GLN A 220 -8.91 -8.12 16.82
C GLN A 220 -10.28 -7.41 16.67
N PRO A 221 -11.31 -8.10 16.14
CA PRO A 221 -12.68 -7.59 16.16
C PRO A 221 -13.17 -7.32 17.60
N GLN A 222 -13.70 -6.13 17.85
CA GLN A 222 -14.27 -5.73 19.15
C GLN A 222 -15.69 -6.26 19.37
N VAL A 223 -16.32 -6.78 18.32
CA VAL A 223 -17.68 -7.34 18.36
C VAL A 223 -17.60 -8.79 17.89
N ALA A 224 -18.32 -9.67 18.59
CA ALA A 224 -18.46 -11.07 18.18
C ALA A 224 -18.99 -11.13 16.75
N LEU A 225 -18.20 -11.71 15.86
CA LEU A 225 -18.58 -11.89 14.47
C LEU A 225 -19.63 -13.02 14.40
N PRO A 226 -20.77 -12.82 13.72
CA PRO A 226 -21.73 -13.89 13.53
C PRO A 226 -21.06 -15.01 12.70
N VAL A 227 -20.88 -16.18 13.30
CA VAL A 227 -20.41 -17.38 12.61
C VAL A 227 -21.48 -17.79 11.61
N ARG A 228 -21.17 -17.71 10.31
CA ARG A 228 -22.03 -18.28 9.27
C ARG A 228 -21.72 -19.77 9.18
N VAL A 229 -22.73 -20.60 9.44
CA VAL A 229 -22.74 -22.05 9.19
C VAL A 229 -23.03 -22.29 7.71
#